data_AF-A0A7D9JR65-F1
#
_entry.id   AF-A0A7D9JR65-F1
#
_cell.length_a   1.000
_cell.length_b   1.000
_cell.length_c   1.000
_cell.angle_alpha   90.00
_cell.angle_beta   90.00
_cell.angle_gamma   90.00
#
_symmetry.space_group_name_H-M   'P 1'
#
loop_
_entity.id
_entity.type
_entity.pdbx_description
1 polymer ?
#
loop_
_entity_poly.entity_id
_entity_poly.type
_entity_poly.pdbx_seq_one_letter_code
_entity_poly.pdbx_strand_id
1 'polypeptide(L)'
;MALIRVPFLSGKSSTHPQNLISFIKLIVYLFTPDSFANKEACLKTVTSEDIEHLRSAIEDHYYFELVLDDIRLHGFVGHFSEGHLLPHTHSVQLFTHLHFYVAHNGQKIIFANVTTGSPELLPENGDLKEIQFTYGVQFVATT
;
A
#
# COMPACT_ATOMS: atom_id res chain seq x y z
N MET A 1 2.43 17.88 -3.63
CA MET A 1 1.20 17.62 -2.84
C MET A 1 0.72 16.21 -3.19
N ALA A 2 0.67 15.30 -2.22
CA ALA A 2 0.29 13.90 -2.49
C ALA A 2 -1.21 13.68 -2.25
N LEU A 3 -1.95 13.28 -3.27
CA LEU A 3 -3.35 12.86 -3.16
C LEU A 3 -3.41 11.34 -3.28
N ILE A 4 -3.89 10.66 -2.25
CA ILE A 4 -4.23 9.24 -2.35
C ILE A 4 -5.71 9.12 -2.67
N ARG A 5 -6.04 8.55 -3.83
CA ARG A 5 -7.39 8.02 -4.09
C ARG A 5 -7.35 6.51 -3.83
N VAL A 6 -7.75 6.09 -2.62
CA VAL A 6 -8.14 4.69 -2.39
C VAL A 6 -9.67 4.69 -2.32
N PRO A 7 -10.38 4.07 -3.27
CA PRO A 7 -11.84 4.04 -3.24
C PRO A 7 -12.43 3.35 -2.00
N PHE A 8 -11.63 2.58 -1.23
CA PHE A 8 -12.16 1.64 -0.24
C PHE A 8 -12.00 2.01 1.25
N LEU A 9 -11.44 3.16 1.62
CA LEU A 9 -11.51 3.64 3.02
C LEU A 9 -12.55 4.75 3.23
N SER A 10 -13.41 4.99 2.23
CA SER A 10 -14.46 6.01 2.27
C SER A 10 -15.86 5.42 2.51
N GLY A 11 -15.95 4.46 3.43
CA GLY A 11 -17.22 4.04 4.03
C GLY A 11 -17.47 4.80 5.33
N LYS A 12 -17.83 6.09 5.24
CA LYS A 12 -18.28 6.96 6.36
C LYS A 12 -17.54 6.79 7.71
N SER A 13 -16.43 7.51 7.87
CA SER A 13 -16.20 8.31 9.08
C SER A 13 -15.17 9.40 8.80
N SER A 14 -15.69 10.52 8.31
CA SER A 14 -15.07 11.82 8.51
C SER A 14 -15.05 12.09 10.01
N THR A 15 -14.01 11.62 10.71
CA THR A 15 -13.47 12.18 11.96
C THR A 15 -12.35 11.28 12.50
N HIS A 16 -11.15 11.35 11.91
CA HIS A 16 -9.97 11.25 12.78
C HIS A 16 -8.77 12.00 12.18
N PRO A 17 -8.29 13.08 12.83
CA PRO A 17 -7.13 13.86 12.37
C PRO A 17 -5.81 13.07 12.39
N GLN A 18 -5.80 11.81 12.83
CA GLN A 18 -4.59 11.00 12.96
C GLN A 18 -4.06 10.44 11.62
N ASN A 19 -4.92 10.18 10.63
CA ASN A 19 -4.47 9.69 9.32
C ASN A 19 -3.77 10.77 8.49
N LEU A 20 -4.22 12.03 8.60
CA LEU A 20 -3.58 13.16 7.94
C LEU A 20 -2.27 13.57 8.63
N ILE A 21 -2.20 13.47 9.97
CA ILE A 21 -0.98 13.75 10.74
C ILE A 21 0.11 12.71 10.45
N SER A 22 -0.23 11.42 10.31
CA SER A 22 0.72 10.38 9.89
C SER A 22 1.23 10.57 8.46
N PHE A 23 0.38 11.05 7.56
CA PHE A 23 0.76 11.34 6.17
C PHE A 23 1.63 12.61 6.04
N ILE A 24 1.34 13.65 6.82
CA ILE A 24 2.17 14.85 6.94
C ILE A 24 3.52 14.50 7.58
N LYS A 25 3.56 13.59 8.57
CA LYS A 25 4.81 13.07 9.13
C LYS A 25 5.62 12.27 8.11
N LEU A 26 4.99 11.46 7.26
CA LEU A 26 5.68 10.75 6.18
C LEU A 26 6.32 11.74 5.20
N ILE A 27 5.61 12.77 4.76
CA ILE A 27 6.16 13.82 3.88
C ILE A 27 7.29 14.60 4.54
N VAL A 28 7.18 14.92 5.84
CA VAL A 28 8.25 15.59 6.59
C VAL A 28 9.47 14.67 6.80
N TYR A 29 9.29 13.36 6.97
CA TYR A 29 10.38 12.38 7.03
C TYR A 29 11.03 12.09 5.67
N LEU A 30 10.34 12.32 4.56
CA LEU A 30 10.94 12.22 3.22
C LEU A 30 11.97 13.35 2.96
N PHE A 31 12.07 14.35 3.85
CA PHE A 31 13.15 15.34 3.85
C PHE A 31 14.33 14.96 4.78
N THR A 32 14.26 13.82 5.48
CA THR A 32 15.44 13.18 6.10
C THR A 32 15.93 12.08 5.16
N PRO A 33 17.11 12.22 4.52
CA PRO A 33 17.57 11.40 3.40
C PRO A 33 17.99 9.96 3.76
N ASP A 34 17.52 9.41 4.87
CA ASP A 34 17.91 8.08 5.32
C ASP A 34 17.04 7.02 4.64
N SER A 35 17.69 6.19 3.83
CA SER A 35 17.06 5.01 3.24
C SER A 35 16.87 3.93 4.31
N PHE A 36 15.71 3.27 4.30
CA PHE A 36 15.43 2.13 5.16
C PHE A 36 14.62 1.08 4.41
N ALA A 37 14.93 -0.19 4.64
CA ALA A 37 14.28 -1.29 3.92
C ALA A 37 12.88 -1.61 4.45
N ASN A 38 12.65 -1.44 5.76
CA ASN A 38 11.38 -1.82 6.38
C ASN A 38 11.11 -0.97 7.62
N LYS A 39 9.90 -0.41 7.69
CA LYS A 39 9.34 0.27 8.84
C LYS A 39 7.86 -0.08 8.95
N GLU A 40 7.41 -0.27 10.17
CA GLU A 40 6.00 -0.46 10.48
C GLU A 40 5.19 0.79 10.12
N ALA A 41 4.15 0.59 9.31
CA ALA A 41 3.13 1.61 9.05
C ALA A 41 2.03 1.52 10.11
N CYS A 42 1.39 0.36 10.22
CA CYS A 42 0.39 0.05 11.23
C CYS A 42 0.10 -1.45 11.30
N LEU A 43 -0.37 -1.88 12.46
CA LEU A 43 -0.98 -3.19 12.68
C LEU A 43 -2.51 -3.04 12.65
N LYS A 44 -3.20 -3.88 11.89
CA LYS A 44 -4.66 -3.83 11.75
C LYS A 44 -5.26 -5.22 11.91
N THR A 45 -6.16 -5.36 12.88
CA THR A 45 -7.10 -6.48 12.91
C THR A 45 -8.21 -6.23 11.89
N VAL A 46 -8.34 -7.13 10.91
CA VAL A 46 -9.39 -7.11 9.88
C VAL A 46 -10.47 -8.12 10.23
N THR A 47 -11.72 -7.69 10.11
CA THR A 47 -12.91 -8.51 10.32
C THR A 47 -13.22 -9.36 9.08
N SER A 48 -14.12 -10.33 9.23
CA SER A 48 -14.62 -11.13 8.12
C SER A 48 -15.23 -10.25 7.02
N GLU A 49 -15.96 -9.20 7.40
CA GLU A 49 -16.52 -8.22 6.46
C GLU A 49 -15.41 -7.43 5.73
N ASP A 50 -14.37 -6.98 6.46
CA ASP A 50 -13.21 -6.33 5.84
C ASP A 50 -12.49 -7.27 4.85
N ILE A 51 -12.37 -8.55 5.18
CA ILE A 51 -11.72 -9.56 4.33
C ILE A 51 -12.51 -9.75 3.04
N GLU A 52 -13.83 -9.95 3.09
CA GLU A 52 -14.68 -10.09 1.90
C GLU A 52 -14.56 -8.87 0.98
N HIS A 53 -14.57 -7.68 1.58
CA HIS A 53 -14.38 -6.45 0.85
C HIS A 53 -13.00 -6.32 0.21
N LEU A 54 -11.93 -6.67 0.92
CA LEU A 54 -10.58 -6.68 0.37
C LEU A 54 -10.48 -7.69 -0.79
N ARG A 55 -11.09 -8.87 -0.66
CA ARG A 55 -11.08 -9.90 -1.69
C ARG A 55 -11.76 -9.41 -2.96
N SER A 56 -12.98 -8.89 -2.84
CA SER A 56 -13.73 -8.32 -3.98
C SER A 56 -12.96 -7.18 -4.64
N ALA A 57 -12.35 -6.28 -3.87
CA ALA A 57 -11.56 -5.18 -4.42
C ALA A 57 -10.33 -5.68 -5.21
N ILE A 58 -9.67 -6.76 -4.74
CA ILE A 58 -8.52 -7.34 -5.43
C ILE A 58 -8.94 -8.03 -6.72
N GLU A 59 -10.05 -8.77 -6.71
CA GLU A 59 -10.63 -9.41 -7.89
C GLU A 59 -11.06 -8.37 -8.95
N ASP A 60 -11.59 -7.23 -8.50
CA ASP A 60 -11.92 -6.07 -9.33
C ASP A 60 -10.70 -5.21 -9.72
N HIS A 61 -9.47 -5.69 -9.47
CA HIS A 61 -8.21 -5.05 -9.83
C HIS A 61 -8.04 -3.62 -9.27
N TYR A 62 -8.51 -3.37 -8.04
CA TYR A 62 -8.33 -2.08 -7.40
C TYR A 62 -6.84 -1.74 -7.23
N TYR A 63 -6.51 -0.48 -7.50
CA TYR A 63 -5.17 0.07 -7.34
C TYR A 63 -5.21 1.37 -6.53
N PHE A 64 -4.09 1.70 -5.90
CA PHE A 64 -3.88 2.98 -5.26
C PHE A 64 -3.11 3.92 -6.19
N GLU A 65 -3.32 5.23 -6.03
CA GLU A 65 -2.50 6.27 -6.65
C GLU A 65 -1.87 7.13 -5.56
N LEU A 66 -0.59 7.49 -5.70
CA LEU A 66 0.13 8.42 -4.84
C LEU A 66 0.78 9.48 -5.73
N VAL A 67 0.93 10.71 -5.25
CA VAL A 67 1.59 11.78 -6.02
C VAL A 67 2.77 12.34 -5.23
N LEU A 68 4.00 12.11 -5.67
CA LEU A 68 5.21 12.62 -5.03
C LEU A 68 5.89 13.62 -5.97
N ASP A 69 5.93 14.90 -5.57
CA ASP A 69 6.52 15.98 -6.38
C ASP A 69 6.03 15.96 -7.86
N ASP A 70 4.70 15.89 -8.01
CA ASP A 70 3.98 15.77 -9.30
C ASP A 70 4.19 14.46 -10.09
N ILE A 71 5.01 13.54 -9.56
CA ILE A 71 5.16 12.19 -10.10
C ILE A 71 4.06 11.30 -9.52
N ARG A 72 3.24 10.71 -10.39
CA ARG A 72 2.22 9.74 -10.00
C ARG A 72 2.81 8.34 -9.89
N LEU A 73 2.55 7.70 -8.75
CA LEU A 73 2.86 6.30 -8.46
C LEU A 73 1.56 5.53 -8.37
N HIS A 74 1.56 4.29 -8.83
CA HIS A 74 0.40 3.41 -8.72
C HIS A 74 0.82 1.98 -8.38
N GLY A 75 -0.09 1.24 -7.76
CA GLY A 75 0.11 -0.16 -7.47
C GLY A 75 -1.21 -0.84 -7.15
N PHE A 76 -1.32 -2.12 -7.50
CA PHE A 76 -2.49 -2.91 -7.13
C PHE A 76 -2.55 -3.10 -5.61
N VAL A 77 -3.77 -3.20 -5.07
CA VAL A 77 -4.00 -3.51 -3.66
C VAL A 77 -3.58 -4.95 -3.35
N GLY A 78 -3.74 -5.86 -4.30
CA GLY A 78 -3.38 -7.26 -4.16
C GLY A 78 -3.24 -7.97 -5.50
N HIS A 79 -3.20 -9.28 -5.43
CA HIS A 79 -3.12 -10.18 -6.57
C HIS A 79 -4.06 -11.36 -6.32
N PHE A 80 -4.75 -11.82 -7.36
CA PHE A 80 -5.48 -13.09 -7.30
C PHE A 80 -5.06 -14.02 -8.42
N SER A 81 -5.25 -15.32 -8.22
CA SER A 81 -5.02 -16.34 -9.23
C SER A 81 -6.10 -17.41 -9.22
N GLU A 82 -6.54 -17.78 -10.42
CA GLU A 82 -7.49 -18.86 -10.66
C GLU A 82 -6.79 -20.06 -11.33
N GLY A 83 -6.98 -21.23 -10.73
CA GLY A 83 -6.51 -22.51 -11.22
C GLY A 83 -7.48 -23.10 -12.24
N HIS A 84 -6.96 -23.39 -13.43
CA HIS A 84 -7.72 -23.94 -14.55
C HIS A 84 -7.93 -25.47 -14.47
N LEU A 85 -7.35 -26.13 -13.46
CA LEU A 85 -7.43 -27.58 -13.26
C LEU A 85 -8.31 -27.90 -12.05
N LEU A 86 -9.01 -29.04 -12.10
CA LEU A 86 -9.85 -29.51 -10.99
C LEU A 86 -9.00 -30.24 -9.92
N PRO A 87 -9.22 -29.96 -8.61
CA PRO A 87 -10.14 -28.97 -8.05
C PRO A 87 -9.64 -27.53 -8.28
N HIS A 88 -10.56 -26.61 -8.61
CA HIS A 88 -10.23 -25.21 -8.86
C HIS A 88 -9.57 -24.58 -7.64
N THR A 89 -8.42 -23.94 -7.84
CA THR A 89 -7.75 -23.15 -6.81
C THR A 89 -8.05 -21.68 -7.04
N HIS A 90 -8.58 -20.97 -6.04
CA HIS A 90 -8.79 -19.53 -6.10
C HIS A 90 -8.03 -18.87 -4.97
N SER A 91 -6.96 -18.14 -5.27
CA SER A 91 -6.15 -17.49 -4.23
C SER A 91 -6.26 -15.98 -4.35
N VAL A 92 -6.56 -15.31 -3.24
CA VAL A 92 -6.59 -13.84 -3.18
C VAL A 92 -5.61 -13.37 -2.13
N GLN A 93 -4.67 -12.52 -2.52
CA GLN A 93 -3.51 -12.16 -1.72
C GLN A 93 -3.38 -10.63 -1.67
N LEU A 94 -3.17 -10.08 -0.48
CA LEU A 94 -3.06 -8.65 -0.21
C LEU A 94 -1.59 -8.21 -0.19
N PHE A 95 -1.24 -7.11 -0.85
CA PHE A 95 0.09 -6.53 -0.68
C PHE A 95 0.15 -5.71 0.61
N THR A 96 1.03 -6.10 1.53
CA THR A 96 1.15 -5.48 2.87
C THR A 96 2.44 -4.67 3.05
N HIS A 97 3.39 -4.81 2.13
CA HIS A 97 4.63 -4.02 2.11
C HIS A 97 4.74 -3.19 0.83
N LEU A 98 4.99 -1.89 0.98
CA LEU A 98 5.31 -0.98 -0.13
C LEU A 98 6.75 -0.49 -0.03
N HIS A 99 7.51 -0.64 -1.11
CA HIS A 99 8.87 -0.12 -1.20
C HIS A 99 8.92 1.03 -2.20
N PHE A 100 9.36 2.19 -1.73
CA PHE A 100 9.50 3.39 -2.53
C PHE A 100 10.94 3.55 -3.00
N TYR A 101 11.14 3.76 -4.28
CA TYR A 101 12.42 4.17 -4.84
C TYR A 101 12.29 5.62 -5.29
N VAL A 102 13.15 6.50 -4.76
CA VAL A 102 13.10 7.94 -5.03
C VAL A 102 14.49 8.41 -5.49
N ALA A 103 14.59 8.86 -6.73
CA ALA A 103 15.80 9.45 -7.26
C ALA A 103 15.67 10.98 -7.26
N HIS A 104 16.72 11.68 -6.80
CA HIS A 104 16.71 13.13 -6.66
C HIS A 104 18.01 13.77 -7.14
N ASN A 105 17.90 14.97 -7.71
CA ASN A 105 19.04 15.85 -8.01
C ASN A 105 18.91 17.11 -7.14
N GLY A 106 19.80 17.23 -6.14
CA GLY A 106 19.68 18.24 -5.10
C GLY A 106 18.37 18.09 -4.34
N GLN A 107 17.53 19.14 -4.39
CA GLN A 107 16.22 19.18 -3.72
C GLN A 107 15.05 18.73 -4.60
N LYS A 108 15.31 18.41 -5.88
CA LYS A 108 14.26 18.06 -6.83
C LYS A 108 14.17 16.54 -6.97
N ILE A 109 12.98 15.98 -6.80
CA ILE A 109 12.71 14.59 -7.15
C ILE A 109 12.59 14.52 -8.67
N ILE A 110 13.38 13.63 -9.29
CA ILE A 110 13.41 13.48 -10.75
C ILE A 110 12.77 12.16 -11.20
N PHE A 111 12.67 11.19 -10.29
CA PHE A 111 12.03 9.91 -10.54
C PHE A 111 11.53 9.33 -9.21
N ALA A 112 10.38 8.69 -9.26
CA ALA A 112 9.89 7.90 -8.14
C ALA A 112 9.18 6.65 -8.68
N ASN A 113 9.30 5.55 -7.95
CA ASN A 113 8.57 4.31 -8.20
C ASN A 113 8.09 3.70 -6.89
N VAL A 114 7.04 2.88 -6.96
CA VAL A 114 6.57 2.04 -5.86
C VAL A 114 6.53 0.59 -6.32
N THR A 115 7.03 -0.31 -5.49
CA THR A 115 6.94 -1.75 -5.70
C THR A 115 6.29 -2.42 -4.49
N THR A 116 5.64 -3.55 -4.69
CA THR A 116 5.02 -4.32 -3.62
C THR A 116 5.93 -5.47 -3.18
N GLY A 117 5.92 -5.78 -1.89
CA GLY A 117 6.60 -6.96 -1.34
C GLY A 117 5.80 -8.25 -1.54
N SER A 118 6.24 -9.33 -0.89
CA SER A 118 5.49 -10.59 -0.89
C SER A 118 4.08 -10.38 -0.34
N PRO A 119 3.03 -10.77 -1.07
CA PRO A 119 1.67 -10.59 -0.62
C PRO A 119 1.29 -11.62 0.44
N GLU A 120 0.23 -11.30 1.18
CA GLU A 120 -0.29 -12.11 2.26
C GLU A 120 -1.64 -12.73 1.86
N LEU A 121 -1.78 -14.06 1.98
CA LEU A 121 -3.01 -14.76 1.62
C LEU A 121 -4.17 -14.32 2.52
N LEU A 122 -5.28 -13.86 1.91
CA LEU A 122 -6.51 -13.59 2.65
C LEU A 122 -7.26 -14.91 2.90
N PRO A 123 -7.76 -15.15 4.11
CA PRO A 123 -8.53 -16.35 4.40
C PRO A 123 -9.82 -16.34 3.57
N GLU A 124 -10.31 -17.53 3.23
CA GLU A 124 -11.63 -17.72 2.60
C GLU A 124 -12.74 -17.83 3.65
N ASN A 125 -12.34 -18.11 4.88
CA ASN A 125 -13.24 -18.34 6.00
C ASN A 125 -13.28 -17.06 6.82
N GLY A 126 -14.42 -16.76 7.46
CA GLY A 126 -14.67 -15.53 8.20
C GLY A 126 -13.86 -15.35 9.50
N ASP A 127 -12.62 -15.82 9.55
CA ASP A 127 -11.74 -15.66 10.68
C ASP A 127 -11.17 -14.24 10.73
N LEU A 128 -11.11 -13.67 11.93
CA LEU A 128 -10.38 -12.43 12.18
C LEU A 128 -8.91 -12.66 11.85
N LYS A 129 -8.30 -11.68 11.19
CA LYS A 129 -6.88 -11.74 10.85
C LYS A 129 -6.18 -10.47 11.26
N GLU A 130 -4.99 -10.59 11.81
CA GLU A 130 -4.12 -9.45 12.08
C GLU A 130 -3.14 -9.28 10.92
N ILE A 131 -3.10 -8.08 10.34
CA ILE A 131 -2.29 -7.75 9.18
C ILE A 131 -1.35 -6.60 9.54
N GLN A 132 -0.05 -6.83 9.37
CA GLN A 132 0.99 -5.84 9.60
C GLN A 132 1.35 -5.15 8.28
N PHE A 133 1.04 -3.87 8.17
CA PHE A 133 1.46 -3.05 7.05
C PHE A 133 2.84 -2.45 7.30
N THR A 134 3.69 -2.48 6.30
CA THR A 134 5.07 -1.96 6.37
C THR A 134 5.42 -1.20 5.10
N TYR A 135 6.48 -0.41 5.18
CA TYR A 135 7.02 0.29 4.02
C TYR A 135 8.54 0.45 4.11
N GLY A 136 9.19 0.58 2.96
CA GLY A 136 10.59 0.92 2.82
C GLY A 136 10.76 2.11 1.90
N VAL A 137 11.84 2.85 2.06
CA VAL A 137 12.20 3.96 1.19
C VAL A 137 13.68 3.88 0.86
N GLN A 138 14.00 3.95 -0.43
CA GLN A 138 15.35 4.09 -0.94
C GLN A 138 15.49 5.44 -1.64
N PHE A 139 16.34 6.29 -1.09
CA PHE A 139 16.74 7.56 -1.70
C PHE A 139 18.05 7.40 -2.46
N VAL A 140 18.07 7.84 -3.71
CA VAL A 140 19.27 7.80 -4.56
C VAL A 140 19.55 9.19 -5.11
N ALA A 141 20.69 9.76 -4.72
CA ALA A 141 21.18 10.98 -5.32
C ALA A 141 21.71 10.70 -6.73
N THR A 142 21.29 11.51 -7.70
CA THR A 142 21.73 11.44 -9.09
C THR A 142 22.54 12.69 -9.45
N THR A 143 23.59 12.52 -10.24
CA THR A 143 24.45 13.60 -10.76
C THR A 143 23.84 14.26 -11.99
#